data_AF-A0A2T9Z3F7-F1
#
_entry.id   AF-A0A2T9Z3F7-F1
#
_cell.length_a   1.000
_cell.length_b   1.000
_cell.length_c   1.000
_cell.angle_alpha   90.00
_cell.angle_beta   90.00
_cell.angle_gamma   90.00
#
_symmetry.space_group_name_H-M   'P 1'
#
loop_
_entity.id
_entity.type
_entity.pdbx_description
1 polymer ?
#
loop_
_entity_poly.entity_id
_entity_poly.type
_entity_poly.pdbx_seq_one_letter_code
_entity_poly.pdbx_strand_id
1 'polypeptide(L)'
;MVQIYPLQHSIKTPTPPTSFSTFNLTQAHSDFLNHFGSLADSNLPENVSLQYSIHSCPRVFTNELKLVFPELKHKPLSQLYIVPTFQKTNCDLVDWSDHAKTEKDQKLLNFYLWGLEFVQKLRNLGYWADLACPASGQAVFTQSGPTIYPEVECCRKLLKYQTYNVGGCNVISHPLWDMCSYPATAFALAPLEKIQFVIDEMNRTQDNINRH
;
A
#
# COMPACT_ATOMS: atom_id res chain seq x y z
N MET A 1 26.93 23.49 -36.86
CA MET A 1 26.33 24.02 -35.62
C MET A 1 24.96 23.38 -35.46
N VAL A 2 24.84 22.38 -34.59
CA VAL A 2 23.56 21.73 -34.30
C VAL A 2 22.89 22.52 -33.18
N GLN A 3 21.76 23.13 -33.50
CA GLN A 3 20.98 23.94 -32.58
C GLN A 3 20.19 23.01 -31.65
N ILE A 4 20.65 22.87 -30.41
CA ILE A 4 19.94 22.14 -29.36
C ILE A 4 18.82 23.06 -28.86
N TYR A 5 17.58 22.71 -29.19
CA TYR A 5 16.40 23.31 -28.56
C TYR A 5 16.13 22.57 -27.24
N PRO A 6 16.09 23.25 -26.09
CA PRO A 6 15.64 22.62 -24.86
C PRO A 6 14.14 22.35 -24.96
N LEU A 7 13.75 21.07 -24.96
CA LEU A 7 12.38 20.62 -24.75
C LEU A 7 11.98 20.95 -23.31
N GLN A 8 11.50 22.18 -23.08
CA GLN A 8 10.75 22.51 -21.87
C GLN A 8 9.32 21.96 -22.00
N HIS A 9 9.18 20.64 -21.91
CA HIS A 9 7.91 20.09 -21.46
C HIS A 9 7.88 20.27 -19.94
N SER A 10 7.11 21.27 -19.48
CA SER A 10 6.68 21.37 -18.10
C SER A 10 5.82 20.14 -17.77
N ILE A 11 6.48 19.04 -17.41
CA ILE A 11 5.83 17.86 -16.83
C ILE A 11 5.28 18.35 -15.49
N LYS A 12 3.96 18.59 -15.42
CA LYS A 12 3.29 18.80 -14.14
C LYS A 12 3.64 17.62 -13.25
N THR A 13 4.34 17.87 -12.15
CA THR A 13 4.65 16.84 -11.17
C THR A 13 3.33 16.27 -10.64
N PRO A 14 3.23 14.94 -10.46
CA PRO A 14 2.03 14.34 -9.89
C PRO A 14 1.77 14.94 -8.51
N THR A 15 0.55 15.39 -8.25
CA THR A 15 0.18 15.80 -6.89
C THR A 15 -0.03 14.56 -6.03
N PRO A 16 0.68 14.44 -4.90
CA PRO A 16 0.53 13.30 -4.01
C PRO A 16 -0.86 13.32 -3.35
N PRO A 17 -1.38 12.16 -2.91
CA PRO A 17 -2.57 12.12 -2.07
C PRO A 17 -2.37 12.98 -0.82
N THR A 18 -3.38 13.76 -0.46
CA THR A 18 -3.37 14.52 0.80
C THR A 18 -3.92 13.71 1.96
N SER A 19 -4.47 12.53 1.70
CA SER A 19 -5.09 11.68 2.70
C SER A 19 -4.05 10.87 3.47
N PHE A 20 -4.17 10.91 4.79
CA PHE A 20 -3.41 10.08 5.71
C PHE A 20 -4.38 9.22 6.52
N SER A 21 -3.97 7.98 6.80
CA SER A 21 -4.62 7.12 7.76
C SER A 21 -3.65 6.91 8.92
N THR A 22 -4.17 7.08 10.13
CA THR A 22 -3.40 6.83 11.34
C THR A 22 -4.25 5.91 12.23
N PHE A 23 -3.62 4.86 12.78
CA PHE A 23 -4.30 3.76 13.48
C PHE A 23 -3.59 3.42 14.80
N ASN A 24 -4.37 3.12 15.85
CA ASN A 24 -3.92 2.70 17.18
C ASN A 24 -4.18 1.21 17.41
N LEU A 25 -3.18 0.52 17.96
CA LEU A 25 -3.08 -0.94 17.91
C LEU A 25 -3.90 -1.77 18.91
N THR A 26 -4.80 -1.15 19.66
CA THR A 26 -5.36 -1.73 20.89
C THR A 26 -6.19 -3.01 20.67
N GLN A 27 -6.74 -3.26 19.46
CA GLN A 27 -7.50 -4.49 19.15
C GLN A 27 -6.80 -5.43 18.15
N ALA A 28 -5.89 -4.93 17.32
CA ALA A 28 -5.26 -5.69 16.23
C ALA A 28 -4.12 -6.62 16.69
N HIS A 29 -3.65 -6.48 17.93
CA HIS A 29 -2.47 -7.20 18.42
C HIS A 29 -2.64 -8.73 18.40
N SER A 30 -3.73 -9.28 18.96
CA SER A 30 -3.90 -10.74 19.04
C SER A 30 -4.07 -11.40 17.67
N ASP A 31 -4.85 -10.79 16.79
CA ASP A 31 -5.05 -11.32 15.43
C ASP A 31 -3.79 -11.21 14.57
N PHE A 32 -3.01 -10.16 14.80
CA PHE A 32 -1.71 -10.00 14.18
C PHE A 32 -0.74 -11.08 14.62
N LEU A 33 -0.62 -11.37 15.92
CA LEU A 33 0.23 -12.46 16.40
C LEU A 33 -0.18 -13.80 15.79
N ASN A 34 -1.48 -14.05 15.64
CA ASN A 34 -1.99 -15.28 15.02
C ASN A 34 -1.62 -15.37 13.53
N HIS A 35 -1.63 -14.26 12.79
CA HIS A 35 -1.36 -14.25 11.34
C HIS A 35 0.13 -14.07 10.99
N PHE A 36 0.87 -13.34 11.81
CA PHE A 36 2.19 -12.80 11.50
C PHE A 36 3.19 -12.97 12.66
N GLY A 37 2.97 -13.92 13.56
CA GLY A 37 3.73 -14.08 14.81
C GLY A 37 5.26 -14.07 14.66
N SER A 38 5.81 -14.49 13.51
CA SER A 38 7.26 -14.42 13.24
C SER A 38 7.80 -13.01 12.97
N LEU A 39 6.94 -12.05 12.63
CA LEU A 39 7.27 -10.62 12.44
C LEU A 39 7.15 -9.83 13.76
N ALA A 40 6.50 -10.41 14.76
CA ALA A 40 6.19 -9.78 16.04
C ALA A 40 7.31 -9.82 17.08
N ASP A 41 8.48 -10.37 16.74
CA ASP A 41 9.68 -10.32 17.61
C ASP A 41 10.21 -8.89 17.81
N SER A 42 9.67 -7.91 17.07
CA SER A 42 9.90 -6.48 17.24
C SER A 42 8.78 -5.84 18.05
N ASN A 43 9.13 -4.93 18.97
CA ASN A 43 8.16 -4.13 19.73
C ASN A 43 7.11 -3.56 18.76
N LEU A 44 5.85 -3.97 18.94
CA LEU A 44 4.78 -3.48 18.08
C LEU A 44 4.67 -1.96 18.20
N PRO A 45 4.45 -1.26 17.09
CA PRO A 45 4.26 0.18 17.12
C PRO A 45 3.05 0.52 18.02
N GLU A 46 3.03 1.71 18.62
CA GLU A 46 1.82 2.18 19.32
C GLU A 46 0.83 2.78 18.33
N ASN A 47 1.37 3.51 17.35
CA ASN A 47 0.64 4.20 16.29
C ASN A 47 1.24 3.89 14.92
N VAL A 48 0.38 3.56 13.95
CA VAL A 48 0.76 3.41 12.54
C VAL A 48 0.23 4.61 11.77
N SER A 49 1.05 5.27 10.97
CA SER A 49 0.62 6.34 10.06
C SER A 49 1.10 6.07 8.65
N LEU A 50 0.19 6.15 7.68
CA LEU A 50 0.50 6.01 6.25
C LEU A 50 -0.29 7.02 5.42
N GLN A 51 0.28 7.44 4.30
CA GLN A 51 -0.45 8.17 3.26
C GLN A 51 -1.15 7.16 2.36
N TYR A 52 -2.36 7.46 1.90
CA TYR A 52 -3.08 6.56 1.00
C TYR A 52 -3.89 7.30 -0.05
N SER A 53 -4.30 6.59 -1.09
CA SER A 53 -5.34 7.03 -2.02
C SER A 53 -6.20 5.85 -2.46
N ILE A 54 -7.43 6.11 -2.91
CA ILE A 54 -8.37 5.08 -3.34
C ILE A 54 -8.65 5.26 -4.82
N HIS A 55 -8.44 4.20 -5.61
CA HIS A 55 -8.62 4.26 -7.06
C HIS A 55 -9.45 3.09 -7.55
N SER A 56 -10.43 3.35 -8.41
CA SER A 56 -11.12 2.28 -9.14
C SER A 56 -10.12 1.50 -9.99
N CYS A 57 -10.19 0.17 -9.99
CA CYS A 57 -9.31 -0.67 -10.79
C CYS A 57 -9.43 -0.34 -12.29
N PRO A 58 -8.37 0.18 -12.92
CA PRO A 58 -8.33 0.36 -14.37
C PRO A 58 -8.58 -0.97 -15.09
N ARG A 59 -9.36 -0.95 -16.19
CA ARG A 59 -9.69 -2.18 -16.95
C ARG A 59 -8.44 -2.96 -17.37
N VAL A 60 -7.36 -2.24 -17.70
CA VAL A 60 -6.08 -2.84 -18.11
C VAL A 60 -5.43 -3.72 -17.03
N PHE A 61 -5.74 -3.50 -15.74
CA PHE A 61 -5.20 -4.29 -14.63
C PHE A 61 -6.06 -5.48 -14.23
N THR A 62 -7.29 -5.58 -14.74
CA THR A 62 -8.23 -6.62 -14.28
C THR A 62 -7.71 -8.04 -14.49
N ASN A 63 -7.11 -8.33 -15.65
CA ASN A 63 -6.56 -9.66 -15.93
C ASN A 63 -5.35 -9.98 -15.05
N GLU A 64 -4.48 -9.00 -14.84
CA GLU A 64 -3.31 -9.13 -13.99
C GLU A 64 -3.70 -9.39 -12.53
N LEU A 65 -4.65 -8.62 -11.98
CA LEU A 65 -5.13 -8.82 -10.62
C LEU A 65 -5.84 -10.17 -10.43
N LYS A 66 -6.47 -10.73 -11.46
CA LYS A 66 -7.03 -12.09 -11.41
C LYS A 66 -5.96 -13.19 -11.40
N LEU A 67 -4.77 -12.91 -11.92
CA LEU A 67 -3.62 -13.81 -11.85
C LEU A 67 -2.87 -13.67 -10.52
N VAL A 68 -2.86 -12.49 -9.90
CA VAL A 68 -2.31 -12.29 -8.55
C VAL A 68 -3.24 -12.89 -7.49
N PHE A 69 -4.54 -12.64 -7.60
CA PHE A 69 -5.59 -13.06 -6.67
C PHE A 69 -6.60 -13.99 -7.37
N PRO A 70 -6.40 -15.33 -7.35
CA PRO A 70 -7.27 -16.31 -8.01
C PRO A 70 -8.75 -16.23 -7.58
N GLU A 71 -9.04 -15.79 -6.36
CA GLU A 71 -10.42 -15.59 -5.89
C GLU A 71 -11.20 -14.52 -6.68
N LEU A 72 -10.49 -13.61 -7.36
CA LEU A 72 -11.09 -12.59 -8.22
C LEU A 72 -11.43 -13.11 -9.63
N LYS A 73 -10.96 -14.31 -10.02
CA LYS A 73 -11.03 -14.83 -11.39
C LYS A 73 -12.44 -14.76 -11.99
N HIS A 74 -13.45 -15.13 -11.19
CA HIS A 74 -14.85 -15.18 -11.60
C HIS A 74 -15.70 -14.01 -11.10
N LYS A 75 -15.08 -13.00 -10.46
CA LYS A 75 -15.81 -11.85 -9.92
C LYS A 75 -15.84 -10.69 -10.92
N PRO A 76 -16.93 -9.91 -11.00
CA PRO A 76 -16.94 -8.64 -11.70
C PRO A 76 -16.11 -7.62 -10.92
N LEU A 77 -15.12 -7.02 -11.56
CA LEU A 77 -14.17 -6.10 -10.90
C LEU A 77 -14.57 -4.62 -11.05
N SER A 78 -15.82 -4.33 -11.40
CA SER A 78 -16.34 -2.96 -11.55
C SER A 78 -16.32 -2.16 -10.24
N GLN A 79 -16.32 -2.86 -9.10
CA GLN A 79 -16.20 -2.27 -7.76
C GLN A 79 -14.90 -2.70 -7.06
N LEU A 80 -13.89 -3.13 -7.83
CA LEU A 80 -12.57 -3.37 -7.26
C LEU A 80 -11.85 -2.04 -7.14
N TYR A 81 -11.41 -1.72 -5.93
CA TYR A 81 -10.59 -0.57 -5.63
C TYR A 81 -9.19 -1.01 -5.22
N ILE A 82 -8.21 -0.26 -5.70
CA ILE A 82 -6.80 -0.36 -5.37
C ILE A 82 -6.49 0.78 -4.42
N VAL A 83 -5.86 0.47 -3.29
CA VAL A 83 -5.52 1.42 -2.23
C VAL A 83 -4.00 1.42 -2.05
N PRO A 84 -3.25 2.15 -2.90
CA PRO A 84 -1.83 2.34 -2.69
C PRO A 84 -1.60 3.18 -1.43
N THR A 85 -0.61 2.77 -0.66
CA THR A 85 -0.16 3.41 0.57
C THR A 85 1.33 3.73 0.47
N PHE A 86 1.73 4.80 1.14
CA PHE A 86 3.13 5.22 1.23
C PHE A 86 3.45 5.59 2.67
N GLN A 87 4.57 5.08 3.16
CA GLN A 87 5.15 5.50 4.43
C GLN A 87 6.47 6.21 4.18
N LYS A 88 6.68 7.39 4.76
CA LYS A 88 7.96 8.07 4.69
C LYS A 88 9.03 7.24 5.41
N THR A 89 10.21 7.14 4.81
CA THR A 89 11.42 6.54 5.39
C THR A 89 12.50 7.60 5.58
N ASN A 90 13.48 7.30 6.43
CA ASN A 90 14.70 8.08 6.58
C ASN A 90 15.75 7.63 5.55
N CYS A 91 15.82 6.32 5.29
CA CYS A 91 16.69 5.73 4.29
C CYS A 91 16.02 5.73 2.91
N ASP A 92 16.84 5.77 1.86
CA ASP A 92 16.38 5.52 0.50
C ASP A 92 15.89 4.06 0.38
N LEU A 93 14.83 3.83 -0.39
CA LEU A 93 14.33 2.49 -0.68
C LEU A 93 15.39 1.60 -1.33
N VAL A 94 16.39 2.15 -2.04
CA VAL A 94 17.51 1.37 -2.61
C VAL A 94 18.67 1.12 -1.64
N ASP A 95 18.60 1.65 -0.41
CA ASP A 95 19.64 1.42 0.60
C ASP A 95 19.55 -0.02 1.15
N TRP A 96 20.70 -0.69 1.20
CA TRP A 96 20.89 -2.06 1.68
C TRP A 96 21.64 -2.13 3.02
N SER A 97 21.85 -0.99 3.68
CA SER A 97 22.38 -0.94 5.03
C SER A 97 21.48 -1.70 6.01
N ASP A 98 22.06 -2.20 7.10
CA ASP A 98 21.28 -2.86 8.17
C ASP A 98 20.22 -1.91 8.75
N HIS A 99 20.54 -0.61 8.82
CA HIS A 99 19.61 0.42 9.26
C HIS A 99 18.39 0.53 8.32
N ALA A 100 18.62 0.57 7.01
CA ALA A 100 17.55 0.60 6.01
C ALA A 100 16.72 -0.70 6.03
N LYS A 101 17.35 -1.86 6.27
CA LYS A 101 16.64 -3.13 6.42
C LYS A 101 15.72 -3.12 7.64
N THR A 102 16.22 -2.71 8.81
CA THR A 102 15.39 -2.58 10.02
C THR A 102 14.24 -1.60 9.82
N GLU A 103 14.48 -0.46 9.16
CA GLU A 103 13.43 0.50 8.85
C GLU A 103 12.37 -0.12 7.91
N LYS A 104 12.79 -0.84 6.86
CA LYS A 104 11.88 -1.54 5.94
C LYS A 104 11.03 -2.60 6.65
N ASP A 105 11.62 -3.36 7.56
CA ASP A 105 10.91 -4.36 8.37
C ASP A 105 9.86 -3.68 9.27
N GLN A 106 10.18 -2.52 9.86
CA GLN A 106 9.23 -1.72 10.62
C GLN A 106 8.08 -1.18 9.74
N LYS A 107 8.38 -0.69 8.52
CA LYS A 107 7.32 -0.22 7.60
C LYS A 107 6.44 -1.36 7.10
N LEU A 108 7.03 -2.55 6.89
CA LEU A 108 6.28 -3.75 6.55
C LEU A 108 5.30 -4.13 7.67
N LEU A 109 5.79 -4.16 8.91
CA LEU A 109 4.98 -4.43 10.10
C LEU A 109 3.82 -3.44 10.22
N ASN A 110 4.09 -2.14 10.11
CA ASN A 110 3.07 -1.09 10.10
C ASN A 110 1.97 -1.36 9.06
N PHE A 111 2.37 -1.67 7.83
CA PHE A 111 1.43 -1.92 6.74
C PHE A 111 0.55 -3.16 6.99
N TYR A 112 1.14 -4.25 7.52
CA TYR A 112 0.37 -5.46 7.83
C TYR A 112 -0.60 -5.25 8.99
N LEU A 113 -0.23 -4.46 10.00
CA LEU A 113 -1.13 -4.12 11.10
C LEU A 113 -2.34 -3.33 10.62
N TRP A 114 -2.10 -2.27 9.85
CA TRP A 114 -3.17 -1.48 9.24
C TRP A 114 -4.01 -2.33 8.27
N GLY A 115 -3.36 -3.11 7.43
CA GLY A 115 -4.00 -3.91 6.39
C GLY A 115 -4.81 -5.08 6.95
N LEU A 116 -4.40 -5.69 8.06
CA LEU A 116 -5.18 -6.70 8.76
C LEU A 116 -6.52 -6.14 9.22
N GLU A 117 -6.51 -5.00 9.90
CA GLU A 117 -7.74 -4.37 10.38
C GLU A 117 -8.64 -3.94 9.20
N PHE A 118 -8.06 -3.32 8.16
CA PHE A 118 -8.77 -2.95 6.93
C PHE A 118 -9.48 -4.15 6.31
N VAL A 119 -8.76 -5.27 6.15
CA VAL A 119 -9.27 -6.50 5.56
C VAL A 119 -10.35 -7.13 6.44
N GLN A 120 -10.13 -7.23 7.76
CA GLN A 120 -11.10 -7.81 8.69
C GLN A 120 -12.40 -7.00 8.72
N LYS A 121 -12.33 -5.67 8.84
CA LYS A 121 -13.52 -4.80 8.85
C LYS A 121 -14.34 -4.95 7.57
N LEU A 122 -13.69 -4.99 6.40
CA LEU A 122 -14.39 -5.22 5.13
C LEU A 122 -14.98 -6.63 5.01
N ARG A 123 -14.25 -7.66 5.45
CA ARG A 123 -14.74 -9.06 5.46
C ARG A 123 -15.94 -9.24 6.39
N ASN A 124 -15.94 -8.58 7.55
CA ASN A 124 -17.07 -8.58 8.48
C ASN A 124 -18.32 -7.92 7.88
N LEU A 125 -18.16 -7.00 6.92
CA LEU A 125 -19.25 -6.42 6.14
C LEU A 125 -19.65 -7.26 4.92
N GLY A 126 -19.04 -8.43 4.71
CA GLY A 126 -19.33 -9.34 3.61
C GLY A 126 -18.60 -9.01 2.30
N TYR A 127 -17.59 -8.15 2.33
CA TYR A 127 -16.80 -7.77 1.15
C TYR A 127 -15.47 -8.52 1.08
N TRP A 128 -14.95 -8.68 -0.14
CA TRP A 128 -13.62 -9.23 -0.35
C TRP A 128 -12.57 -8.13 -0.19
N ALA A 129 -11.47 -8.44 0.49
CA ALA A 129 -10.31 -7.58 0.64
C ALA A 129 -9.04 -8.42 0.85
N ASP A 130 -7.91 -7.88 0.40
CA ASP A 130 -6.58 -8.47 0.54
C ASP A 130 -5.47 -7.40 0.42
N LEU A 131 -4.22 -7.79 0.68
CA LEU A 131 -3.02 -7.00 0.49
C LEU A 131 -2.10 -7.69 -0.52
N ALA A 132 -1.26 -6.91 -1.20
CA ALA A 132 -0.04 -7.41 -1.80
C ALA A 132 1.11 -7.25 -0.81
N CYS A 133 1.87 -8.32 -0.58
CA CYS A 133 3.11 -8.28 0.20
C CYS A 133 4.09 -7.33 -0.49
N PRO A 134 4.53 -6.23 0.15
CA PRO A 134 5.46 -5.28 -0.48
C PRO A 134 6.81 -5.92 -0.86
N ALA A 135 7.22 -6.97 -0.14
CA ALA A 135 8.49 -7.66 -0.36
C ALA A 135 8.44 -8.72 -1.49
N SER A 136 7.31 -9.39 -1.70
CA SER A 136 7.19 -10.50 -2.66
C SER A 136 6.16 -10.29 -3.77
N GLY A 137 5.28 -9.30 -3.63
CA GLY A 137 4.13 -9.05 -4.51
C GLY A 137 3.02 -10.11 -4.40
N GLN A 138 3.13 -11.06 -3.49
CA GLN A 138 2.15 -12.13 -3.30
C GLN A 138 0.91 -11.66 -2.52
N ALA A 139 -0.21 -12.37 -2.67
CA ALA A 139 -1.39 -12.16 -1.85
C ALA A 139 -1.08 -12.53 -0.39
N VAL A 140 -1.51 -11.69 0.56
CA VAL A 140 -1.20 -11.88 1.98
C VAL A 140 -2.24 -12.76 2.68
N PHE A 141 -3.53 -12.52 2.44
CA PHE A 141 -4.62 -13.18 3.16
C PHE A 141 -5.38 -14.23 2.35
N THR A 142 -5.30 -14.19 1.03
CA THR A 142 -5.87 -15.21 0.15
C THR A 142 -4.78 -16.02 -0.53
N GLN A 143 -5.17 -17.11 -1.20
CA GLN A 143 -4.22 -17.92 -1.95
C GLN A 143 -3.54 -17.08 -3.03
N SER A 144 -2.20 -17.06 -3.03
CA SER A 144 -1.44 -16.42 -4.11
C SER A 144 -1.62 -17.16 -5.43
N GLY A 145 -1.80 -16.41 -6.50
CA GLY A 145 -1.86 -16.95 -7.85
C GLY A 145 -0.49 -17.12 -8.50
N PRO A 146 -0.46 -17.45 -9.81
CA PRO A 146 0.78 -17.73 -10.54
C PRO A 146 1.66 -16.51 -10.81
N THR A 147 1.19 -15.28 -10.54
CA THR A 147 1.95 -14.04 -10.77
C THR A 147 1.99 -13.18 -9.51
N ILE A 148 2.97 -12.29 -9.45
CA ILE A 148 3.11 -11.30 -8.37
C ILE A 148 2.55 -9.94 -8.78
N TYR A 149 2.13 -9.14 -7.81
CA TYR A 149 1.71 -7.76 -8.01
C TYR A 149 2.93 -6.85 -8.29
N PRO A 150 2.99 -6.16 -9.44
CA PRO A 150 4.12 -5.30 -9.75
C PRO A 150 3.91 -3.89 -9.19
N GLU A 151 4.16 -3.72 -7.89
CA GLU A 151 3.95 -2.47 -7.12
C GLU A 151 4.43 -1.21 -7.87
N VAL A 152 5.66 -1.24 -8.40
CA VAL A 152 6.28 -0.11 -9.11
C VAL A 152 5.53 0.27 -10.39
N GLU A 153 5.18 -0.71 -11.20
CA GLU A 153 4.50 -0.49 -12.48
C GLU A 153 3.03 -0.06 -12.25
N CYS A 154 2.40 -0.61 -11.22
CA CYS A 154 1.06 -0.21 -10.81
C CYS A 154 1.02 1.23 -10.32
N CYS A 155 1.92 1.63 -9.42
CA CYS A 155 2.03 3.02 -8.98
C CYS A 155 2.30 3.97 -10.15
N ARG A 156 3.21 3.61 -11.07
CA ARG A 156 3.50 4.42 -12.27
C ARG A 156 2.26 4.63 -13.13
N LYS A 157 1.49 3.57 -13.40
CA LYS A 157 0.28 3.68 -14.25
C LYS A 157 -0.88 4.37 -13.54
N LEU A 158 -1.06 4.12 -12.25
CA LEU A 158 -2.20 4.59 -11.45
C LEU A 158 -2.00 6.03 -10.99
N LEU A 159 -0.85 6.32 -10.40
CA LEU A 159 -0.54 7.60 -9.75
C LEU A 159 0.31 8.53 -10.62
N LYS A 160 0.88 8.02 -11.73
CA LYS A 160 1.81 8.74 -12.61
C LYS A 160 3.10 9.17 -11.91
N TYR A 161 3.45 8.50 -10.81
CA TYR A 161 4.70 8.74 -10.11
C TYR A 161 5.89 8.36 -10.97
N GLN A 162 6.99 9.09 -10.78
CA GLN A 162 8.21 8.82 -11.51
C GLN A 162 8.82 7.51 -11.03
N THR A 163 9.50 6.83 -11.94
CA THR A 163 10.23 5.59 -11.64
C THR A 163 11.64 5.71 -12.16
N TYR A 164 12.60 5.26 -11.36
CA TYR A 164 14.01 5.27 -11.72
C TYR A 164 14.54 3.84 -11.82
N ASN A 165 15.45 3.60 -12.77
CA ASN A 165 16.18 2.35 -12.83
C ASN A 165 17.47 2.49 -12.01
N VAL A 166 17.58 1.69 -10.95
CA VAL A 166 18.74 1.66 -10.06
C VAL A 166 19.24 0.22 -10.02
N GLY A 167 20.42 -0.02 -10.60
CA GLY A 167 21.06 -1.34 -10.57
C GLY A 167 20.23 -2.47 -11.17
N GLY A 168 19.36 -2.18 -12.15
CA GLY A 168 18.47 -3.17 -12.78
C GLY A 168 17.11 -3.34 -12.09
N CYS A 169 16.89 -2.69 -10.95
CA CYS A 169 15.59 -2.60 -10.29
C CYS A 169 14.90 -1.28 -10.64
N ASN A 170 13.60 -1.31 -10.89
CA ASN A 170 12.81 -0.08 -11.00
C ASN A 170 12.32 0.30 -9.60
N VAL A 171 12.47 1.56 -9.22
CA VAL A 171 11.97 2.10 -7.94
C VAL A 171 11.06 3.28 -8.17
N ILE A 172 10.04 3.43 -7.31
CA ILE A 172 9.11 4.57 -7.34
C ILE A 172 9.76 5.76 -6.64
N SER A 173 9.57 6.95 -7.20
CA SER A 173 9.88 8.23 -6.56
C SER A 173 8.60 8.96 -6.18
N HIS A 174 8.43 9.16 -4.88
CA HIS A 174 7.30 9.86 -4.31
C HIS A 174 7.45 11.38 -4.52
N PRO A 175 6.39 12.12 -4.94
CA PRO A 175 6.51 13.56 -5.24
C PRO A 175 7.02 14.45 -4.10
N LEU A 176 6.88 14.02 -2.84
CA LEU A 176 7.35 14.77 -1.66
C LEU A 176 8.53 14.15 -0.95
N TRP A 177 8.73 12.84 -1.10
CA TRP A 177 9.70 12.07 -0.31
C TRP A 177 10.77 11.42 -1.19
N ASP A 178 10.68 11.64 -2.51
CA ASP A 178 11.53 11.00 -3.50
C ASP A 178 11.62 9.48 -3.27
N MET A 179 12.83 8.91 -3.27
CA MET A 179 13.03 7.49 -3.01
C MET A 179 12.97 7.14 -1.51
N CYS A 180 12.83 8.11 -0.61
CA CYS A 180 12.62 7.89 0.83
C CYS A 180 11.14 7.60 1.15
N SER A 181 10.58 6.60 0.48
CA SER A 181 9.22 6.13 0.71
C SER A 181 9.11 4.61 0.59
N TYR A 182 8.25 4.03 1.42
CA TYR A 182 7.91 2.61 1.41
C TYR A 182 6.51 2.41 0.83
N PRO A 183 6.39 2.01 -0.45
CA PRO A 183 5.10 1.75 -1.10
C PRO A 183 4.54 0.39 -0.71
N ALA A 184 3.23 0.31 -0.54
CA ALA A 184 2.51 -0.94 -0.28
C ALA A 184 1.04 -0.80 -0.70
N THR A 185 0.42 -1.85 -1.23
CA THR A 185 -0.95 -1.74 -1.78
C THR A 185 -1.95 -2.73 -1.17
N ALA A 186 -3.12 -2.21 -0.79
CA ALA A 186 -4.30 -2.99 -0.41
C ALA A 186 -5.38 -2.99 -1.50
N PHE A 187 -6.28 -3.96 -1.45
CA PHE A 187 -7.33 -4.18 -2.44
C PHE A 187 -8.66 -4.47 -1.76
N ALA A 188 -9.74 -3.95 -2.32
CA ALA A 188 -11.09 -4.20 -1.83
C ALA A 188 -12.09 -4.28 -2.97
N LEU A 189 -12.91 -5.33 -2.98
CA LEU A 189 -14.05 -5.46 -3.89
C LEU A 189 -15.32 -5.12 -3.10
N ALA A 190 -15.64 -3.84 -3.06
CA ALA A 190 -16.72 -3.26 -2.27
C ALA A 190 -17.17 -1.92 -2.88
N PRO A 191 -18.40 -1.44 -2.59
CA PRO A 191 -18.78 -0.06 -2.87
C PRO A 191 -17.81 0.93 -2.21
N LEU A 192 -17.46 2.01 -2.93
CA LEU A 192 -16.50 3.01 -2.45
C LEU A 192 -16.86 3.55 -1.06
N GLU A 193 -18.15 3.82 -0.84
CA GLU A 193 -18.69 4.31 0.43
C GLU A 193 -18.36 3.40 1.61
N LYS A 194 -18.30 2.08 1.40
CA LYS A 194 -17.96 1.10 2.44
C LYS A 194 -16.47 1.08 2.73
N ILE A 195 -15.64 1.27 1.71
CA ILE A 195 -14.18 1.38 1.86
C ILE A 195 -13.84 2.66 2.64
N GLN A 196 -14.45 3.79 2.24
CA GLN A 196 -14.28 5.07 2.95
C GLN A 196 -14.77 4.98 4.38
N PHE A 197 -15.95 4.39 4.61
CA PHE A 197 -16.49 4.16 5.96
C PHE A 197 -15.51 3.40 6.85
N VAL A 198 -14.93 2.28 6.35
CA VAL A 198 -13.96 1.49 7.10
C VAL A 198 -12.70 2.31 7.43
N ILE A 199 -12.13 3.01 6.45
CA ILE A 199 -10.93 3.83 6.67
C ILE A 199 -11.21 4.97 7.67
N ASP A 200 -12.38 5.61 7.59
CA ASP A 200 -12.79 6.65 8.53
C ASP A 200 -12.97 6.11 9.95
N GLU A 201 -13.52 4.90 10.10
CA GLU A 201 -13.61 4.23 11.40
C GLU A 201 -12.23 3.90 12.00
N MET A 202 -11.30 3.41 11.17
CA MET A 202 -9.92 3.14 11.59
C MET A 202 -9.25 4.43 12.10
N ASN A 203 -9.48 5.56 11.41
CA ASN A 203 -8.96 6.87 11.82
C ASN A 203 -9.64 7.42 13.08
N ARG A 204 -10.97 7.24 13.25
CA ARG A 204 -11.72 7.76 14.42
C ARG A 204 -11.39 7.06 15.73
N THR A 205 -10.90 5.83 15.69
CA THR A 205 -10.50 5.07 16.90
C THR A 205 -9.37 5.77 17.67
N GLN A 206 -8.76 6.82 17.09
CA GLN A 206 -7.72 7.64 17.71
C GLN A 206 -8.21 8.75 18.64
N ASP A 207 -9.33 9.41 18.34
CA ASP A 207 -9.72 10.65 19.04
C ASP A 207 -10.25 10.41 20.46
N ASN A 208 -10.72 9.20 20.74
CA ASN A 208 -11.35 8.88 22.03
C ASN A 208 -10.34 8.47 23.12
N ILE A 209 -9.08 8.19 22.78
CA ILE A 209 -8.05 7.76 23.75
C ILE A 209 -7.20 8.94 24.25
N ASN A 210 -7.03 10.00 23.43
CA ASN A 210 -6.27 11.20 23.82
C ASN A 210 -7.07 12.22 24.67
N ARG A 211 -8.27 11.85 25.16
CA ARG A 211 -9.13 12.70 26.00
C ARG A 211 -9.23 12.24 27.46
N HIS A 212 -8.39 11.32 27.92
CA HIS A 212 -8.33 10.89 29.32
C HIS A 212 -6.94 11.11 29.90
#